data_AF-W5LX79-F1
#
_entry.id   AF-W5LX79-F1
#
_cell.length_a   1.000
_cell.length_b   1.000
_cell.length_c   1.000
_cell.angle_alpha   90.00
_cell.angle_beta   90.00
_cell.angle_gamma   90.00
#
_symmetry.space_group_name_H-M   'P 1'
#
loop_
_entity.id
_entity.type
_entity.pdbx_description
1 polymer ?
#
loop_
_entity_poly.entity_id
_entity_poly.type
_entity_poly.pdbx_seq_one_letter_code
_entity_poly.pdbx_strand_id
1 'polypeptide(L)'
;MVVTSGDGCETLPLETLRFDEALVDPTVAAGALEKDGVVFFVNPADRKDRVNLTLRWSFTNGTSWEPETVRVWDGPSAYSSMTSLDRTVEDRKYVYVIYEKGHQSAYESISIAKIHLYGGL
;
A
#
# COMPACT_ATOMS: atom_id res chain seq x y z
N MET A 1 -12.38 5.32 -1.83
CA MET A 1 -12.56 6.79 -1.79
C MET A 1 -11.28 7.40 -1.28
N VAL A 2 -10.80 8.48 -1.89
CA VAL A 2 -9.61 9.21 -1.47
C VAL A 2 -9.93 10.71 -1.47
N VAL A 3 -9.40 11.44 -0.49
CA VAL A 3 -9.56 12.89 -0.35
C VAL A 3 -8.20 13.49 -0.01
N THR A 4 -7.92 14.70 -0.48
CA THR A 4 -6.70 15.44 -0.14
C THR A 4 -7.05 16.72 0.58
N SER A 5 -6.32 17.02 1.65
CA SER A 5 -6.42 18.27 2.40
C SER A 5 -5.10 19.04 2.29
N GLY A 6 -5.20 20.38 2.23
CA GLY A 6 -4.06 21.30 2.31
C GLY A 6 -3.87 21.94 3.67
N ASP A 7 -4.73 21.64 4.64
CA ASP A 7 -4.80 22.28 5.96
C ASP A 7 -4.67 21.28 7.12
N GLY A 8 -4.04 20.13 6.87
CA GLY A 8 -3.86 19.11 7.92
C GLY A 8 -5.15 18.38 8.29
N CYS A 9 -6.06 18.25 7.33
CA CYS A 9 -7.39 17.65 7.48
C CYS A 9 -8.36 18.45 8.37
N GLU A 10 -8.14 19.76 8.57
CA GLU A 10 -9.15 20.64 9.15
C GLU A 10 -10.39 20.73 8.24
N THR A 11 -10.15 20.76 6.91
CA THR A 11 -11.20 20.62 5.91
C THR A 11 -10.93 19.42 4.98
N LEU A 12 -12.03 18.86 4.46
CA LEU A 12 -12.03 17.80 3.46
C LEU A 12 -12.91 18.25 2.28
N PRO A 13 -12.38 19.11 1.39
CA PRO A 13 -13.19 19.73 0.35
C PRO A 13 -13.73 18.68 -0.64
N LEU A 14 -15.01 18.81 -1.04
CA LEU A 14 -15.67 17.83 -1.91
C LEU A 14 -15.03 17.77 -3.30
N GLU A 15 -14.43 18.87 -3.76
CA GLU A 15 -13.71 18.95 -5.02
C GLU A 15 -12.44 18.09 -5.08
N THR A 16 -11.88 17.71 -3.93
CA THR A 16 -10.70 16.82 -3.86
C THR A 16 -11.06 15.36 -3.61
N LEU A 17 -12.32 15.09 -3.27
CA LEU A 17 -12.85 13.75 -3.06
C LEU A 17 -12.99 13.04 -4.40
N ARG A 18 -12.41 11.85 -4.50
CA ARG A 18 -12.57 10.96 -5.65
C ARG A 18 -12.86 9.52 -5.24
N PHE A 19 -13.57 8.82 -6.11
CA PHE A 19 -13.66 7.36 -6.05
C PHE A 19 -12.53 6.79 -6.90
N ASP A 20 -11.59 6.13 -6.24
CA ASP A 20 -10.50 5.44 -6.91
C ASP A 20 -10.93 3.98 -7.16
N GLU A 21 -11.29 3.69 -8.42
CA GLU A 21 -11.73 2.35 -8.81
C GLU A 21 -10.55 1.38 -9.05
N ALA A 22 -9.32 1.90 -9.14
CA ALA A 22 -8.13 1.07 -9.31
C ALA A 22 -7.73 0.39 -7.99
N LEU A 23 -8.04 1.03 -6.85
CA LEU A 23 -7.82 0.51 -5.50
C LEU A 23 -9.02 -0.30 -5.00
N VAL A 24 -9.22 -1.49 -5.57
CA VAL A 24 -10.19 -2.46 -5.05
C VAL A 24 -9.79 -2.93 -3.65
N ASP A 25 -10.76 -3.08 -2.76
CA ASP A 25 -10.52 -3.42 -1.35
C ASP A 25 -11.69 -4.23 -0.74
N PRO A 26 -11.43 -5.24 0.10
CA PRO A 26 -12.45 -6.07 0.74
C PRO A 26 -12.91 -5.51 2.11
N THR A 27 -12.86 -4.19 2.30
CA THR A 27 -13.12 -3.50 3.57
C THR A 27 -12.12 -3.90 4.67
N VAL A 28 -10.88 -3.45 4.52
CA VAL A 28 -9.77 -3.77 5.46
C VAL A 28 -8.76 -2.62 5.56
N ALA A 29 -7.95 -2.61 6.62
CA ALA A 29 -6.89 -1.61 6.78
C ALA A 29 -5.77 -1.84 5.75
N ALA A 30 -5.36 -0.74 5.12
CA ALA A 30 -4.30 -0.69 4.11
C ALA A 30 -3.13 0.18 4.59
N GLY A 31 -1.93 -0.07 4.05
CA GLY A 31 -0.77 0.78 4.24
C GLY A 31 -0.62 1.80 3.12
N ALA A 32 -0.29 3.05 3.47
CA ALA A 32 0.07 4.09 2.53
C ALA A 32 1.35 4.80 3.00
N LEU A 33 2.26 5.10 2.07
CA LEU A 33 3.54 5.74 2.36
C LEU A 33 3.93 6.65 1.20
N GLU A 34 4.28 7.90 1.48
CA GLU A 34 4.98 8.77 0.54
C GLU A 34 6.49 8.64 0.79
N LYS A 35 7.26 8.42 -0.28
CA LYS A 35 8.71 8.35 -0.22
C LYS A 35 9.31 8.89 -1.52
N ASP A 36 10.17 9.91 -1.39
CA ASP A 36 10.93 10.50 -2.50
C ASP A 36 10.07 10.93 -3.71
N GLY A 37 8.86 11.45 -3.45
CA GLY A 37 7.89 11.89 -4.47
C GLY A 37 7.01 10.77 -5.02
N VAL A 38 7.11 9.55 -4.49
CA VAL A 38 6.32 8.39 -4.93
C VAL A 38 5.38 7.96 -3.81
N VAL A 39 4.10 7.81 -4.13
CA VAL A 39 3.10 7.27 -3.21
C VAL A 39 3.01 5.77 -3.40
N PHE A 40 3.25 5.01 -2.34
CA PHE A 40 3.09 3.58 -2.26
C PHE A 40 1.81 3.23 -1.50
N PHE A 41 1.11 2.19 -1.96
CA PHE A 41 -0.11 1.69 -1.32
C PHE A 41 -0.10 0.16 -1.33
N VAL A 42 -0.44 -0.44 -0.19
CA VAL A 42 -0.54 -1.89 -0.04
C VAL A 42 -1.85 -2.27 0.63
N ASN A 43 -2.58 -3.18 -0.02
CA ASN A 43 -3.81 -3.76 0.53
C ASN A 43 -4.06 -5.15 -0.09
N PRO A 44 -4.99 -5.94 0.46
CA PRO A 44 -5.54 -7.11 -0.23
C PRO A 44 -6.29 -6.63 -1.48
N ALA A 45 -5.72 -6.83 -2.67
CA ALA A 45 -6.21 -6.26 -3.92
C ALA A 45 -7.34 -7.12 -4.52
N ASP A 46 -8.41 -7.29 -3.77
CA ASP A 46 -9.60 -8.04 -4.14
C ASP A 46 -10.86 -7.25 -3.73
N ARG A 47 -11.97 -7.45 -4.43
CA ARG A 47 -13.22 -6.70 -4.18
C ARG A 47 -14.00 -7.23 -2.97
N LYS A 48 -13.72 -8.44 -2.52
CA LYS A 48 -14.55 -9.16 -1.54
C LYS A 48 -13.73 -9.91 -0.52
N ASP A 49 -12.67 -10.58 -0.93
CA ASP A 49 -11.94 -11.51 -0.09
C ASP A 49 -10.62 -10.92 0.40
N ARG A 50 -10.23 -11.22 1.64
CA ARG A 50 -8.96 -10.75 2.23
C ARG A 50 -7.79 -11.61 1.75
N VAL A 51 -7.43 -11.48 0.48
CA VAL A 51 -6.39 -12.25 -0.23
C VAL A 51 -5.60 -11.36 -1.19
N ASN A 52 -4.49 -11.87 -1.74
CA ASN A 52 -3.66 -11.16 -2.73
C ASN A 52 -3.17 -9.78 -2.23
N LEU A 53 -2.45 -9.75 -1.11
CA LEU A 53 -1.76 -8.54 -0.64
C LEU A 53 -0.82 -8.02 -1.73
N THR A 54 -1.09 -6.82 -2.22
CA THR A 54 -0.45 -6.28 -3.41
C THR A 54 0.02 -4.85 -3.14
N LEU A 55 1.28 -4.59 -3.47
CA LEU A 55 1.89 -3.27 -3.47
C LEU A 55 1.71 -2.62 -4.85
N ARG A 56 1.26 -1.37 -4.83
CA ARG A 56 1.11 -0.46 -5.97
C ARG A 56 1.84 0.85 -5.68
N TRP A 57 2.17 1.58 -6.73
CA TRP A 57 2.78 2.91 -6.59
C TRP A 57 2.23 3.91 -7.62
N SER A 58 2.40 5.18 -7.28
CA SER A 58 1.93 6.32 -8.07
C SER A 58 3.02 7.40 -8.13
N PHE A 59 3.38 7.80 -9.35
CA PHE A 59 4.20 8.99 -9.61
C PHE A 59 3.38 10.28 -9.65
N THR A 60 2.05 10.19 -9.49
CA THR A 60 1.09 11.28 -9.68
C THR A 60 0.33 11.57 -8.39
N ASN A 61 0.98 11.37 -7.24
CA ASN A 61 0.44 11.61 -5.91
C ASN A 61 -0.92 10.89 -5.66
N GLY A 62 -1.05 9.67 -6.18
CA GLY A 62 -2.24 8.83 -6.04
C GLY A 62 -3.37 9.13 -7.03
N THR A 63 -3.18 10.00 -8.03
CA THR A 63 -4.23 10.25 -9.06
C THR A 63 -4.30 9.15 -10.11
N SER A 64 -3.19 8.48 -10.40
CA SER A 64 -3.09 7.29 -11.23
C SER A 64 -2.10 6.29 -10.62
N TRP A 65 -2.25 5.00 -10.94
CA TRP A 65 -1.39 3.93 -10.43
C TRP A 65 -0.69 3.24 -11.60
N GLU A 66 0.57 2.86 -11.41
CA GLU A 66 1.32 2.13 -12.44
C GLU A 66 0.70 0.74 -12.70
N PRO A 67 0.78 0.24 -13.95
CA PRO A 67 0.22 -1.06 -14.30
C PRO A 67 1.01 -2.22 -13.68
N GLU A 68 2.32 -2.04 -13.47
CA GLU A 68 3.14 -2.99 -12.73
C GLU A 68 2.78 -2.99 -11.24
N THR A 69 2.78 -4.19 -10.64
CA THR A 69 2.48 -4.38 -9.22
C THR A 69 3.40 -5.43 -8.63
N VAL A 70 3.55 -5.42 -7.30
CA VAL A 70 4.26 -6.47 -6.56
C VAL A 70 3.28 -7.19 -5.66
N ARG A 71 3.03 -8.47 -5.94
CA ARG A 71 2.25 -9.33 -5.04
C ARG A 71 3.14 -9.73 -3.86
N VAL A 72 2.84 -9.18 -2.69
CA VAL A 72 3.57 -9.40 -1.44
C VAL A 72 3.20 -10.76 -0.84
N TRP A 73 1.92 -11.13 -0.92
CA TRP A 73 1.39 -12.43 -0.49
C TRP A 73 0.18 -12.81 -1.34
N ASP A 74 0.10 -14.05 -1.80
CA ASP A 74 -1.00 -14.53 -2.64
C ASP A 74 -2.19 -15.07 -1.86
N GLY A 75 -1.93 -15.64 -0.67
CA GLY A 75 -2.96 -16.23 0.18
C GLY A 75 -3.74 -15.22 1.04
N PRO A 76 -4.44 -15.71 2.08
CA PRO A 76 -5.12 -14.89 3.07
C PRO A 76 -4.21 -13.84 3.69
N SER A 77 -4.63 -12.58 3.61
CA SER A 77 -3.92 -11.41 4.11
C SER A 77 -4.88 -10.30 4.53
N ALA A 78 -4.62 -9.64 5.65
CA ALA A 78 -5.50 -8.62 6.19
C ALA A 78 -4.76 -7.31 6.46
N TYR A 79 -4.67 -6.86 7.71
CA TYR A 79 -4.18 -5.52 8.02
C TYR A 79 -2.73 -5.40 7.58
N SER A 80 -2.37 -4.21 7.09
CA SER A 80 -1.01 -3.90 6.68
C SER A 80 -0.63 -2.47 7.03
N SER A 81 0.67 -2.26 7.23
CA SER A 81 1.26 -0.94 7.43
C SER A 81 2.63 -0.88 6.76
N MET A 82 3.07 0.33 6.40
CA MET A 82 4.28 0.56 5.62
C MET A 82 5.23 1.52 6.31
N THR A 83 6.52 1.34 6.05
CA THR A 83 7.55 2.32 6.43
C THR A 83 8.73 2.25 5.46
N SER A 84 9.63 3.23 5.57
CA SER A 84 10.90 3.27 4.88
C SER A 84 12.02 3.71 5.81
N LEU A 85 13.24 3.34 5.47
CA LEU A 85 14.45 3.80 6.14
C LEU A 85 15.19 4.78 5.22
N ASP A 86 15.90 5.73 5.80
CA ASP A 86 16.60 6.80 5.07
C ASP A 86 18.02 7.09 5.61
N ARG A 87 18.56 6.20 6.44
CA ARG A 87 19.85 6.41 7.13
C ARG A 87 21.05 6.20 6.22
N THR A 88 20.91 5.32 5.22
CA THR A 88 21.96 5.00 4.25
C THR A 88 21.46 5.12 2.81
N VAL A 89 22.40 5.19 1.85
CA VAL A 89 22.06 5.13 0.41
C VAL A 89 21.37 3.80 0.06
N GLU A 90 21.70 2.73 0.77
CA GLU A 90 21.09 1.42 0.57
C GLU A 90 19.64 1.39 1.06
N ASP A 91 19.34 2.01 2.21
CA ASP A 91 17.99 2.08 2.77
C ASP A 91 16.98 2.69 1.81
N ARG A 92 17.41 3.69 1.02
CA ARG A 92 16.57 4.37 0.02
C ARG A 92 16.07 3.44 -1.07
N LYS A 93 16.64 2.25 -1.24
CA LYS A 93 16.23 1.26 -2.23
C LYS A 93 15.09 0.38 -1.77
N TYR A 94 14.63 0.51 -0.52
CA TYR A 94 13.61 -0.39 0.02
C TYR A 94 12.42 0.33 0.64
N VAL A 95 11.29 -0.38 0.61
CA VAL A 95 10.15 -0.16 1.50
C VAL A 95 9.89 -1.42 2.31
N TYR A 96 9.31 -1.24 3.49
CA TYR A 96 9.02 -2.32 4.42
C TYR A 96 7.52 -2.38 4.66
N VAL A 97 6.95 -3.58 4.56
CA VAL A 97 5.54 -3.84 4.82
C VAL A 97 5.43 -4.81 5.98
N ILE A 98 4.73 -4.42 7.05
CA ILE A 98 4.28 -5.35 8.09
C ILE A 98 2.82 -5.69 7.83
N TYR A 99 2.45 -6.97 7.89
CA TYR A 99 1.11 -7.41 7.51
C TYR A 99 0.68 -8.72 8.18
N GLU A 100 -0.62 -8.90 8.32
CA GLU A 100 -1.25 -10.15 8.75
C GLU A 100 -1.40 -11.12 7.57
N LYS A 101 -1.04 -12.39 7.76
CA LYS A 101 -1.20 -13.45 6.74
C LYS A 101 -1.37 -14.85 7.32
N GLY A 102 -1.85 -15.75 6.47
CA GLY A 102 -1.86 -17.19 6.72
C GLY A 102 -2.16 -18.02 5.48
N HIS A 103 -2.46 -19.30 5.70
CA HIS A 103 -2.79 -20.27 4.63
C HIS A 103 -4.30 -20.54 4.54
N GLN A 104 -5.00 -20.64 5.67
CA GLN A 104 -6.44 -20.88 5.74
C GLN A 104 -7.20 -19.62 6.16
N SER A 105 -6.57 -18.78 6.99
CA SER A 105 -7.10 -17.55 7.55
C SER A 105 -6.05 -16.45 7.48
N ALA A 106 -6.49 -15.19 7.35
CA ALA A 106 -5.57 -14.06 7.36
C ALA A 106 -4.98 -13.77 8.76
N TYR A 107 -5.56 -14.35 9.83
CA TYR A 107 -5.21 -14.09 11.23
C TYR A 107 -4.36 -15.21 11.85
N GLU A 108 -3.37 -15.71 11.11
CA GLU A 108 -2.49 -16.78 11.59
C GLU A 108 -1.14 -16.26 12.07
N SER A 109 -0.58 -15.27 11.38
CA SER A 109 0.75 -14.72 11.66
C SER A 109 0.89 -13.28 11.21
N ILE A 110 1.88 -12.58 11.76
CA ILE A 110 2.35 -11.29 11.28
C ILE A 110 3.69 -11.51 10.60
N SER A 111 3.86 -10.93 9.41
CA SER A 111 5.09 -11.00 8.62
C SER A 111 5.60 -9.62 8.25
N ILE A 112 6.90 -9.52 7.98
CA ILE A 112 7.54 -8.32 7.44
C ILE A 112 8.13 -8.67 6.07
N ALA A 113 7.79 -7.89 5.04
CA ALA A 113 8.43 -7.94 3.74
C ALA A 113 9.35 -6.72 3.56
N LYS A 114 10.59 -6.98 3.12
CA LYS A 114 11.53 -5.96 2.63
C LYS A 114 11.50 -6.00 1.10
N ILE A 115 11.07 -4.92 0.46
CA ILE A 115 10.82 -4.89 -0.99
C ILE A 115 11.80 -3.93 -1.63
N HIS A 116 12.58 -4.41 -2.61
CA HIS A 116 13.53 -3.60 -3.36
C HIS A 116 12.83 -2.85 -4.50
N LEU A 117 12.92 -1.52 -4.53
CA LEU A 117 12.18 -0.65 -5.45
C LEU A 117 12.68 -0.70 -6.90
N TYR A 118 13.96 -1.01 -7.12
CA TYR A 118 14.58 -1.01 -8.46
C TYR A 118 14.86 -2.42 -9.02
N GLY A 119 14.11 -3.44 -8.56
CA GLY A 119 14.24 -4.81 -9.10
C GLY A 119 15.57 -5.53 -8.76
N GLY A 120 16.28 -5.08 -7.73
CA GLY A 120 17.39 -5.81 -7.13
C GLY A 120 16.90 -6.99 -6.30
N LEU A 121 17.80 -7.96 -6.05
CA LEU A 121 17.58 -9.09 -5.16
C LEU A 121 17.36 -8.66 -3.71
#